data_AF-E6MJ58-F1
#
_entry.id   AF-E6MJ58-F1
#
_cell.length_a   1.000
_cell.length_b   1.000
_cell.length_c   1.000
_cell.angle_alpha   90.00
_cell.angle_beta   90.00
_cell.angle_gamma   90.00
#
_symmetry.space_group_name_H-M   'P 1'
#
loop_
_entity.id
_entity.type
_entity.pdbx_description
1 polymer ?
#
loop_
_entity_poly.entity_id
_entity_poly.type
_entity_poly.pdbx_seq_one_letter_code
_entity_poly.pdbx_strand_id
1 'polypeptide(L)'
;MIGCAFCAGVIGALVGAFEECMLAGFLALVVCMFPGNKLMANCLSYGFIPFVAFTGAVAGTAYASKIRKHDLGGAEILKSLNTFNDISALIISGLFAIVGVVLTYLIGLLQQPIDAGALNVIVVSVIVRIIFGDGKFWNSKIHDIPRYTTKKFEWFYIAFVGAVIGFAAAWLGKATGNVWLPFYLSLASLLFYFIEPNFPPTHHITCIAAYALMATNNTIVGAVWGAIAAIVMTLIGDAINTDVSTHIDPPATAIGVLSVVIWIIYYIIL
;
A
#
# COMPACT_ATOMS: atom_id res chain seq x y z
N MET A 1 15.37 -6.22 -14.68
CA MET A 1 14.87 -6.02 -13.30
C MET A 1 15.30 -4.66 -12.76
N ILE A 2 16.56 -4.44 -12.37
CA ILE A 2 17.04 -3.19 -11.75
C ILE A 2 16.70 -1.94 -12.58
N GLY A 3 17.00 -1.93 -13.88
CA GLY A 3 16.64 -0.79 -14.74
C GLY A 3 15.14 -0.54 -14.86
N CYS A 4 14.32 -1.59 -14.83
CA CYS A 4 12.86 -1.46 -14.83
C CYS A 4 12.35 -0.84 -13.53
N ALA A 5 12.89 -1.27 -12.38
CA ALA A 5 12.57 -0.72 -11.07
C ALA A 5 12.94 0.77 -10.99
N PHE A 6 14.15 1.13 -11.44
CA PHE A 6 14.58 2.53 -11.48
C PHE A 6 13.63 3.40 -12.31
N CYS A 7 13.34 2.97 -13.55
CA CYS A 7 12.43 3.71 -14.42
C CYS A 7 11.03 3.82 -13.82
N ALA A 8 10.52 2.74 -13.21
CA ALA A 8 9.21 2.76 -12.59
C ALA A 8 9.16 3.71 -11.38
N GLY A 9 10.21 3.76 -10.54
CA GLY A 9 10.31 4.74 -9.46
C GLY A 9 10.34 6.19 -9.96
N VAL A 10 11.07 6.46 -11.05
CA VAL A 10 11.07 7.78 -11.70
C VAL A 10 9.68 8.12 -12.25
N ILE A 11 9.04 7.19 -12.98
CA ILE A 11 7.71 7.40 -13.54
C ILE A 11 6.68 7.60 -12.42
N GLY A 12 6.74 6.80 -11.36
CA GLY A 12 5.88 6.94 -10.17
C GLY A 12 6.00 8.33 -9.55
N ALA A 13 7.22 8.86 -9.41
CA ALA A 13 7.43 10.22 -8.93
C ALA A 13 6.92 11.31 -9.89
N LEU A 14 6.99 11.08 -11.20
CA LEU A 14 6.49 12.01 -12.21
C LEU A 14 4.96 12.10 -12.20
N VAL A 15 4.24 11.03 -11.87
CA VAL A 15 2.77 11.05 -11.81
C VAL A 15 2.24 11.37 -10.42
N GLY A 16 2.95 10.97 -9.38
CA GLY A 16 2.52 11.00 -7.98
C GLY A 16 2.46 9.59 -7.40
N ALA A 17 2.81 9.45 -6.12
CA ALA A 17 2.92 8.14 -5.49
C ALA A 17 1.56 7.44 -5.41
N PHE A 18 0.49 8.16 -5.07
CA PHE A 18 -0.86 7.59 -5.03
C PHE A 18 -1.34 7.12 -6.41
N GLU A 19 -1.02 7.89 -7.45
CA GLU A 19 -1.39 7.63 -8.85
C GLU A 19 -0.74 6.35 -9.39
N GLU A 20 0.50 6.07 -8.98
CA GLU A 20 1.20 4.83 -9.31
C GLU A 20 0.43 3.59 -8.85
N CYS A 21 -0.16 3.62 -7.64
CA CYS A 21 -0.90 2.47 -7.12
C CYS A 21 -2.09 2.10 -8.01
N MET A 22 -2.68 3.11 -8.66
CA MET A 22 -3.77 2.91 -9.61
C MET A 22 -3.26 2.28 -10.91
N LEU A 23 -2.13 2.76 -11.42
CA LEU A 23 -1.46 2.19 -12.60
C LEU A 23 -1.10 0.72 -12.36
N ALA A 24 -0.64 0.39 -11.15
CA ALA A 24 -0.39 -0.98 -10.72
C ALA A 24 -1.65 -1.84 -10.84
N GLY A 25 -2.79 -1.33 -10.36
CA GLY A 25 -4.08 -1.99 -10.45
C GLY A 25 -4.50 -2.28 -11.89
N PHE A 26 -4.45 -1.28 -12.78
CA PHE A 26 -4.78 -1.47 -14.20
C PHE A 26 -3.85 -2.48 -14.88
N LEU A 27 -2.53 -2.38 -14.66
CA LEU A 27 -1.57 -3.31 -15.24
C LEU A 27 -1.80 -4.74 -14.72
N ALA A 28 -2.12 -4.90 -13.43
CA ALA A 28 -2.41 -6.20 -12.85
C ALA A 28 -3.70 -6.84 -13.41
N LEU A 29 -4.73 -6.04 -13.70
CA LEU A 29 -5.92 -6.52 -14.40
C LEU A 29 -5.58 -6.99 -15.82
N VAL A 30 -4.73 -6.26 -16.55
CA VAL A 30 -4.23 -6.70 -17.86
C VAL A 30 -3.45 -8.01 -17.75
N VAL A 31 -2.58 -8.16 -16.73
CA VAL A 31 -1.86 -9.42 -16.47
C VAL A 31 -2.84 -10.57 -16.20
N CYS A 32 -3.94 -10.33 -15.47
CA CYS A 32 -4.98 -11.33 -15.25
C CYS A 32 -5.69 -11.76 -16.54
N MET A 33 -5.87 -10.85 -17.50
CA MET A 33 -6.47 -11.13 -18.81
C MET A 33 -5.50 -11.89 -19.75
N PHE A 34 -4.18 -11.73 -19.55
CA PHE A 34 -3.14 -12.33 -20.38
C PHE A 34 -2.10 -13.10 -19.55
N PRO A 35 -2.48 -14.18 -18.85
CA PRO A 35 -1.62 -14.85 -17.86
C PRO A 35 -0.33 -15.48 -18.44
N GLY A 36 -0.26 -15.67 -19.76
CA GLY A 36 0.96 -16.16 -20.45
C GLY A 36 1.95 -15.06 -20.85
N ASN A 37 1.59 -13.78 -20.72
CA ASN A 37 2.44 -12.68 -21.18
C ASN A 37 3.50 -12.31 -20.13
N LYS A 38 4.70 -12.90 -20.29
CA LYS A 38 5.85 -12.65 -19.40
C LYS A 38 6.29 -11.19 -19.37
N LEU A 39 6.15 -10.45 -20.47
CA LEU A 39 6.54 -9.04 -20.51
C LEU A 39 5.67 -8.22 -19.55
N MET A 40 4.34 -8.37 -19.66
CA MET A 40 3.40 -7.66 -18.78
C MET A 40 3.58 -8.04 -17.31
N ALA A 41 3.73 -9.34 -17.03
CA ALA A 41 3.99 -9.84 -15.67
C ALA A 41 5.28 -9.25 -15.10
N ASN A 42 6.36 -9.18 -15.89
CA ASN A 42 7.63 -8.59 -15.45
C ASN A 42 7.53 -7.07 -15.25
N CYS A 43 6.79 -6.36 -16.11
CA CYS A 43 6.54 -4.91 -15.96
C CYS A 43 5.80 -4.59 -14.65
N LEU A 44 4.86 -5.45 -14.25
CA LEU A 44 4.20 -5.32 -12.96
C LEU A 44 5.19 -5.65 -11.83
N SER A 45 5.67 -6.88 -11.76
CA SER A 45 6.42 -7.41 -10.60
C SER A 45 7.75 -6.69 -10.32
N TYR A 46 8.41 -6.16 -11.35
CA TYR A 46 9.70 -5.48 -11.21
C TYR A 46 9.63 -3.97 -11.46
N GLY A 47 8.44 -3.43 -11.72
CA GLY A 47 8.25 -2.05 -12.10
C GLY A 47 7.14 -1.40 -11.31
N PHE A 48 5.90 -1.54 -11.77
CA PHE A 48 4.77 -0.74 -11.29
C PHE A 48 4.02 -1.32 -10.10
N ILE A 49 4.45 -2.45 -9.53
CA ILE A 49 3.85 -2.94 -8.29
C ILE A 49 4.24 -2.01 -7.12
N PRO A 50 3.35 -1.74 -6.14
CA PRO A 50 3.56 -0.65 -5.18
C PRO A 50 4.85 -0.75 -4.36
N PHE A 51 5.30 -1.97 -4.05
CA PHE A 51 6.55 -2.14 -3.30
C PHE A 51 7.81 -1.71 -4.07
N VAL A 52 7.69 -1.37 -5.36
CA VAL A 52 8.74 -0.82 -6.22
C VAL A 52 8.50 0.66 -6.49
N ALA A 53 7.50 1.02 -7.31
CA ALA A 53 7.40 2.38 -7.82
C ALA A 53 6.75 3.35 -6.81
N PHE A 54 5.73 2.93 -6.05
CA PHE A 54 5.20 3.73 -4.92
C PHE A 54 6.27 3.96 -3.85
N THR A 55 6.98 2.90 -3.45
CA THR A 55 8.11 3.02 -2.50
C THR A 55 9.15 4.04 -2.96
N GLY A 56 9.50 4.02 -4.25
CA GLY A 56 10.40 5.00 -4.86
C GLY A 56 9.81 6.41 -4.79
N ALA A 57 8.57 6.59 -5.23
CA ALA A 57 7.91 7.89 -5.26
C ALA A 57 7.76 8.51 -3.85
N VAL A 58 7.42 7.72 -2.83
CA VAL A 58 7.38 8.17 -1.43
C VAL A 58 8.73 8.72 -0.97
N ALA A 59 9.83 8.02 -1.27
CA ALA A 59 11.17 8.49 -0.94
C ALA A 59 11.54 9.78 -1.69
N GLY A 60 11.17 9.86 -2.97
CA GLY A 60 11.32 11.07 -3.79
C GLY A 60 10.59 12.28 -3.21
N THR A 61 9.33 12.11 -2.84
CA THR A 61 8.48 13.14 -2.23
C THR A 61 9.09 13.62 -0.90
N ALA A 62 9.50 12.70 -0.04
CA ALA A 62 10.17 13.04 1.21
C ALA A 62 11.47 13.83 0.97
N TYR A 63 12.30 13.40 0.02
CA TYR A 63 13.55 14.08 -0.34
C TYR A 63 13.29 15.48 -0.93
N ALA A 64 12.35 15.60 -1.86
CA ALA A 64 11.96 16.86 -2.48
C ALA A 64 11.46 17.88 -1.44
N SER A 65 10.62 17.43 -0.50
CA SER A 65 10.12 18.28 0.58
C SER A 65 11.22 18.66 1.58
N LYS A 66 11.93 17.66 2.12
CA LYS A 66 12.76 17.86 3.33
C LYS A 66 14.20 18.22 3.04
N ILE A 67 14.76 17.78 1.92
CA ILE A 67 16.13 18.08 1.53
C ILE A 67 16.17 19.22 0.53
N ARG A 68 15.33 19.16 -0.51
CA ARG A 68 15.29 20.18 -1.56
C ARG A 68 14.44 21.40 -1.21
N LYS A 69 13.63 21.31 -0.14
CA LYS A 69 12.79 22.41 0.38
C LYS A 69 11.81 22.95 -0.67
N HIS A 70 11.36 22.09 -1.58
CA HIS A 70 10.27 22.44 -2.49
C HIS A 70 8.98 22.66 -1.71
N ASP A 71 8.07 23.43 -2.29
CA ASP A 71 6.75 23.71 -1.73
C ASP A 71 5.84 22.49 -1.85
N LEU A 72 6.09 21.46 -1.03
CA LEU A 72 5.27 20.27 -0.85
C LEU A 72 5.45 19.68 0.56
N GLY A 73 4.41 19.00 1.06
CA GLY A 73 4.52 18.20 2.27
C GLY A 73 5.26 16.88 2.00
N GLY A 74 6.20 16.47 2.87
CA GLY A 74 6.94 15.22 2.66
C GLY A 74 6.08 13.94 2.76
N ALA A 75 4.84 14.07 3.24
CA ALA A 75 3.81 13.03 3.25
C ALA A 75 2.73 13.23 2.15
N GLU A 76 2.87 14.25 1.30
CA GLU A 76 1.91 14.60 0.26
C GLU A 76 2.09 13.72 -0.98
N ILE A 77 1.50 12.53 -0.93
CA ILE A 77 1.69 11.48 -1.95
C ILE A 77 0.95 11.71 -3.27
N LEU A 78 0.01 12.65 -3.32
CA LEU A 78 -0.77 13.01 -4.52
C LEU A 78 -0.07 14.02 -5.42
N LYS A 79 0.97 14.72 -4.92
CA LYS A 79 1.60 15.79 -5.69
C LYS A 79 2.68 15.23 -6.61
N SER A 80 2.50 15.45 -7.91
CA SER A 80 3.50 15.11 -8.93
C SER A 80 4.80 15.91 -8.74
N LEU A 81 5.93 15.19 -8.73
CA LEU A 81 7.27 15.82 -8.68
C LEU A 81 7.68 16.45 -10.00
N ASN A 82 6.96 16.18 -11.10
CA ASN A 82 7.20 16.81 -12.40
C ASN A 82 7.03 18.34 -12.31
N THR A 83 6.22 18.82 -11.37
CA THR A 83 6.01 20.26 -11.10
C THR A 83 7.29 21.01 -10.77
N PHE A 84 8.30 20.33 -10.21
CA PHE A 84 9.52 20.97 -9.69
C PHE A 84 10.71 20.90 -10.65
N ASN A 85 10.64 20.08 -11.72
CA ASN A 85 11.76 19.80 -12.63
C ASN A 85 13.06 19.40 -11.91
N ASP A 86 12.96 18.77 -10.73
CA ASP A 86 14.12 18.40 -9.92
C ASP A 86 14.60 16.97 -10.22
N ILE A 87 15.62 16.88 -11.08
CA ILE A 87 16.23 15.60 -11.47
C ILE A 87 16.75 14.83 -10.25
N SER A 88 17.24 15.51 -9.20
CA SER A 88 17.77 14.82 -8.03
C SER A 88 16.68 14.07 -7.27
N ALA A 89 15.48 14.64 -7.15
CA ALA A 89 14.33 13.96 -6.56
C ALA A 89 13.88 12.74 -7.38
N LEU A 90 13.90 12.84 -8.72
CA LEU A 90 13.60 11.72 -9.60
C LEU A 90 14.63 10.59 -9.47
N ILE A 91 15.93 10.92 -9.39
CA ILE A 91 17.00 9.93 -9.18
C ILE A 91 16.81 9.21 -7.83
N ILE A 92 16.54 9.95 -6.75
CA ILE A 92 16.26 9.34 -5.43
C ILE A 92 15.06 8.39 -5.52
N SER A 93 14.02 8.77 -6.26
CA SER A 93 12.85 7.91 -6.47
C SER A 93 13.22 6.59 -7.15
N GLY A 94 14.00 6.65 -8.23
CA GLY A 94 14.48 5.45 -8.92
C GLY A 94 15.39 4.58 -8.06
N LEU A 95 16.28 5.18 -7.26
CA LEU A 95 17.17 4.43 -6.35
C LEU A 95 16.38 3.68 -5.27
N PHE A 96 15.40 4.33 -4.66
CA PHE A 96 14.55 3.69 -3.65
C PHE A 96 13.62 2.62 -4.24
N ALA A 97 13.21 2.75 -5.50
CA ALA A 97 12.50 1.68 -6.20
C ALA A 97 13.38 0.42 -6.41
N ILE A 98 14.67 0.59 -6.70
CA ILE A 98 15.63 -0.54 -6.74
C ILE A 98 15.72 -1.20 -5.36
N VAL A 99 15.84 -0.40 -4.29
CA VAL A 99 15.85 -0.91 -2.91
C VAL A 99 14.59 -1.73 -2.64
N GLY A 100 13.42 -1.26 -3.09
CA GLY A 100 12.16 -1.96 -2.95
C GLY A 100 12.16 -3.37 -3.57
N VAL A 101 12.68 -3.54 -4.78
CA VAL A 101 12.84 -4.86 -5.40
C VAL A 101 13.79 -5.75 -4.61
N VAL A 102 14.95 -5.22 -4.20
CA VAL A 102 15.97 -5.99 -3.48
C VAL A 102 15.45 -6.46 -2.13
N LEU A 103 14.85 -5.57 -1.34
CA LEU A 103 14.31 -5.92 -0.03
C LEU A 103 13.14 -6.90 -0.12
N THR A 104 12.24 -6.72 -1.10
CA THR A 104 11.15 -7.68 -1.33
C THR A 104 11.69 -9.06 -1.67
N TYR A 105 12.75 -9.14 -2.50
CA TYR A 105 13.43 -10.41 -2.79
C TYR A 105 14.02 -11.05 -1.53
N LEU A 106 14.71 -10.26 -0.69
CA LEU A 106 15.31 -10.74 0.56
C LEU A 106 14.27 -11.24 1.56
N ILE A 107 13.17 -10.52 1.75
CA ILE A 107 12.06 -10.97 2.63
C ILE A 107 11.42 -12.24 2.05
N GLY A 108 11.29 -12.32 0.72
CA GLY A 108 10.80 -13.51 0.03
C GLY A 108 11.64 -14.78 0.25
N LEU A 109 12.91 -14.66 0.62
CA LEU A 109 13.76 -15.81 0.98
C LEU A 109 13.27 -16.55 2.23
N LEU A 110 12.41 -15.93 3.06
CA LEU A 110 11.81 -16.57 4.23
C LEU A 110 10.81 -17.68 3.83
N GLN A 111 10.29 -17.64 2.60
CA GLN A 111 9.32 -18.61 2.06
C GLN A 111 8.07 -18.83 2.95
N GLN A 112 7.70 -17.81 3.73
CA GLN A 112 6.49 -17.80 4.55
C GLN A 112 5.34 -17.13 3.77
N PRO A 113 4.07 -17.50 4.03
CA PRO A 113 2.90 -16.89 3.41
C PRO A 113 2.58 -15.50 4.01
N ILE A 114 3.59 -14.63 4.06
CA ILE A 114 3.52 -13.24 4.52
C ILE A 114 3.68 -12.30 3.33
N ASP A 115 3.14 -11.09 3.41
CA ASP A 115 3.26 -10.12 2.32
C ASP A 115 4.63 -9.43 2.34
N ALA A 116 5.58 -10.00 1.60
CA ALA A 116 6.93 -9.47 1.48
C ALA A 116 6.97 -8.05 0.90
N GLY A 117 6.04 -7.73 -0.01
CA GLY A 117 5.96 -6.41 -0.64
C GLY A 117 5.52 -5.34 0.36
N ALA A 118 4.45 -5.61 1.10
CA ALA A 118 3.94 -4.72 2.13
C ALA A 118 4.96 -4.52 3.27
N LEU A 119 5.62 -5.59 3.72
CA LEU A 119 6.69 -5.49 4.73
C LEU A 119 7.86 -4.62 4.23
N ASN A 120 8.24 -4.76 2.96
CA ASN A 120 9.24 -3.89 2.35
C ASN A 120 8.80 -2.41 2.34
N VAL A 121 7.55 -2.10 1.93
CA VAL A 121 7.03 -0.72 1.94
C VAL A 121 7.15 -0.11 3.34
N ILE A 122 6.83 -0.88 4.39
CA ILE A 122 7.00 -0.43 5.79
C ILE A 122 8.47 -0.11 6.08
N VAL A 123 9.38 -1.06 5.82
CA VAL A 123 10.82 -0.91 6.10
C VAL A 123 11.39 0.31 5.39
N VAL A 124 11.09 0.47 4.11
CA VAL A 124 11.60 1.61 3.33
C VAL A 124 10.99 2.91 3.83
N SER A 125 9.70 2.97 4.14
CA SER A 125 9.08 4.20 4.64
C SER A 125 9.64 4.62 6.01
N VAL A 126 9.95 3.65 6.88
CA VAL A 126 10.65 3.89 8.15
C VAL A 126 12.05 4.47 7.90
N ILE A 127 12.82 3.87 6.99
CA ILE A 127 14.15 4.38 6.59
C ILE A 127 14.04 5.81 6.05
N VAL A 128 13.10 6.07 5.15
CA VAL A 128 12.83 7.41 4.59
C VAL A 128 12.53 8.42 5.70
N ARG A 129 11.70 8.04 6.68
CA ARG A 129 11.37 8.92 7.81
C ARG A 129 12.58 9.23 8.70
N ILE A 130 13.48 8.26 8.90
CA ILE A 130 14.70 8.45 9.69
C ILE A 130 15.71 9.32 8.94
N ILE A 131 15.88 9.11 7.63
CA ILE A 131 16.94 9.78 6.84
C ILE A 131 16.51 11.18 6.38
N PHE A 132 15.27 11.35 5.90
CA PHE A 132 14.78 12.62 5.34
C PHE A 132 13.79 13.35 6.26
N GLY A 133 13.08 12.62 7.11
CA GLY A 133 12.08 13.18 8.00
C GLY A 133 12.66 13.81 9.27
N ASP A 134 11.77 14.05 10.23
CA ASP A 134 12.09 14.53 11.58
C ASP A 134 12.20 13.40 12.62
N GLY A 135 12.12 12.14 12.17
CA GLY A 135 12.17 10.95 13.03
C GLY A 135 10.95 10.75 13.93
N LYS A 136 9.88 11.56 13.83
CA LYS A 136 8.67 11.39 14.66
C LYS A 136 7.75 10.33 14.08
N PHE A 137 7.50 9.28 14.85
CA PHE A 137 6.62 8.19 14.44
C PHE A 137 5.20 8.31 14.97
N TRP A 138 4.99 8.98 16.10
CA TRP A 138 3.72 8.96 16.82
C TRP A 138 3.03 10.32 16.80
N ASN A 139 1.73 10.30 16.45
CA ASN A 139 0.85 11.44 16.57
C ASN A 139 0.43 11.64 18.04
N SER A 140 1.08 12.60 18.70
CA SER A 140 0.75 12.97 20.10
C SER A 140 -0.69 13.46 20.30
N LYS A 141 -1.38 13.88 19.23
CA LYS A 141 -2.76 14.39 19.25
C LYS A 141 -3.78 13.38 18.74
N ILE A 142 -3.44 12.10 18.70
CA ILE A 142 -4.38 11.04 18.25
C ILE A 142 -5.71 11.07 19.02
N HIS A 143 -5.65 11.41 20.32
CA HIS A 143 -6.85 11.50 21.17
C HIS A 143 -7.78 12.67 20.82
N ASP A 144 -7.30 13.68 20.09
CA ASP A 144 -8.09 14.84 19.67
C ASP A 144 -8.91 14.53 18.41
N ILE A 145 -8.59 13.45 17.69
CA ILE A 145 -9.31 13.06 16.47
C ILE A 145 -10.77 12.73 16.85
N PRO A 146 -11.79 13.35 16.21
CA PRO A 146 -13.19 13.19 16.58
C PRO A 146 -13.68 11.74 16.68
N ARG A 147 -13.09 10.83 15.88
CA ARG A 147 -13.37 9.39 15.89
C ARG A 147 -13.18 8.75 17.29
N TYR A 148 -12.28 9.28 18.11
CA TYR A 148 -12.02 8.78 19.48
C TYR A 148 -12.85 9.49 20.55
N THR A 149 -13.43 10.65 20.24
CA THR A 149 -14.14 11.49 21.21
C THR A 149 -15.63 11.57 20.89
N THR A 150 -16.02 12.38 19.92
CA THR A 150 -17.42 12.75 19.65
C THR A 150 -18.09 11.89 18.58
N LYS A 151 -17.32 11.22 17.72
CA LYS A 151 -17.81 10.44 16.57
C LYS A 151 -17.49 8.94 16.67
N LYS A 152 -17.67 8.35 17.85
CA LYS A 152 -17.32 6.94 18.13
C LYS A 152 -18.03 5.92 17.23
N PHE A 153 -19.22 6.23 16.71
CA PHE A 153 -19.94 5.36 15.78
C PHE A 153 -19.19 5.13 14.45
N GLU A 154 -18.25 6.00 14.09
CA GLU A 154 -17.42 5.81 12.91
C GLU A 154 -16.61 4.50 12.96
N TRP A 155 -16.25 3.98 14.14
CA TRP A 155 -15.60 2.67 14.25
C TRP A 155 -16.50 1.53 13.78
N PHE A 156 -17.80 1.61 14.11
CA PHE A 156 -18.77 0.63 13.63
C PHE A 156 -18.94 0.72 12.12
N TYR A 157 -19.00 1.94 11.58
CA TYR A 157 -19.06 2.16 10.14
C TYR A 157 -17.83 1.59 9.42
N ILE A 158 -16.60 1.86 9.91
CA ILE A 158 -15.37 1.31 9.35
C ILE A 158 -15.38 -0.22 9.37
N ALA A 159 -15.73 -0.82 10.51
CA ALA A 159 -15.80 -2.26 10.66
C ALA A 159 -16.83 -2.89 9.70
N PHE A 160 -18.01 -2.27 9.58
CA PHE A 160 -19.07 -2.72 8.69
C PHE A 160 -18.66 -2.66 7.22
N VAL A 161 -18.12 -1.53 6.76
CA VAL A 161 -17.61 -1.37 5.39
C VAL A 161 -16.50 -2.38 5.11
N GLY A 162 -15.56 -2.54 6.03
CA GLY A 162 -14.51 -3.55 5.96
C GLY A 162 -15.05 -4.98 5.86
N ALA A 163 -16.08 -5.32 6.63
CA ALA A 163 -16.71 -6.64 6.59
C ALA A 163 -17.39 -6.92 5.25
N VAL A 164 -18.17 -5.96 4.74
CA VAL A 164 -18.89 -6.09 3.46
C VAL A 164 -17.91 -6.25 2.30
N ILE A 165 -16.89 -5.40 2.24
CA ILE A 165 -15.87 -5.45 1.19
C ILE A 165 -15.04 -6.73 1.31
N GLY A 166 -14.65 -7.11 2.53
CA GLY A 166 -13.91 -8.35 2.78
C GLY A 166 -14.68 -9.60 2.36
N PHE A 167 -15.97 -9.66 2.67
CA PHE A 167 -16.84 -10.74 2.21
C PHE A 167 -16.93 -10.79 0.69
N ALA A 168 -17.20 -9.64 0.05
CA ALA A 168 -17.32 -9.54 -1.40
C ALA A 168 -16.03 -9.94 -2.11
N ALA A 169 -14.87 -9.51 -1.58
CA ALA A 169 -13.56 -9.88 -2.09
C ALA A 169 -13.29 -11.39 -1.96
N ALA A 170 -13.54 -11.97 -0.79
CA ALA A 170 -13.35 -13.41 -0.59
C ALA A 170 -14.30 -14.24 -1.47
N TRP A 171 -15.56 -13.80 -1.61
CA TRP A 171 -16.51 -14.44 -2.52
C TRP A 171 -16.04 -14.36 -3.97
N LEU A 172 -15.64 -13.18 -4.45
CA LEU A 172 -15.19 -12.99 -5.83
C LEU A 172 -13.90 -13.77 -6.12
N GLY A 173 -12.95 -13.78 -5.19
CA GLY A 173 -11.72 -14.56 -5.30
C GLY A 173 -12.01 -16.06 -5.42
N LYS A 174 -12.96 -16.57 -4.63
CA LYS A 174 -13.40 -17.97 -4.69
C LYS A 174 -14.16 -18.28 -5.98
N ALA A 175 -15.08 -17.41 -6.41
CA ALA A 175 -15.91 -17.60 -7.59
C ALA A 175 -15.11 -17.58 -8.90
N THR A 176 -14.05 -16.77 -8.95
CA THR A 176 -13.19 -16.63 -10.15
C THR A 176 -11.98 -17.55 -10.16
N GLY A 177 -11.66 -18.19 -9.03
CA GLY A 177 -10.42 -18.95 -8.86
C GLY A 177 -9.15 -18.09 -8.79
N ASN A 178 -9.28 -16.76 -8.82
CA ASN A 178 -8.17 -15.83 -8.69
C ASN A 178 -8.35 -14.97 -7.42
N VAL A 179 -7.71 -15.40 -6.34
CA VAL A 179 -7.80 -14.74 -5.03
C VAL A 179 -7.26 -13.30 -5.02
N TRP A 180 -6.41 -12.93 -5.97
CA TRP A 180 -5.80 -11.60 -6.07
C TRP A 180 -6.59 -10.62 -6.96
N LEU A 181 -7.53 -11.11 -7.77
CA LEU A 181 -8.36 -10.27 -8.63
C LEU A 181 -9.08 -9.13 -7.86
N PRO A 182 -9.70 -9.37 -6.68
CA PRO A 182 -10.32 -8.31 -5.89
C PRO A 182 -9.35 -7.22 -5.42
N PHE A 183 -8.10 -7.60 -5.14
CA PHE A 183 -7.04 -6.65 -4.77
C PHE A 183 -6.67 -5.74 -5.94
N TYR A 184 -6.48 -6.30 -7.13
CA TYR A 184 -6.17 -5.51 -8.33
C TYR A 184 -7.31 -4.59 -8.74
N LEU A 185 -8.57 -5.05 -8.63
CA LEU A 185 -9.75 -4.21 -8.83
C LEU A 185 -9.79 -3.05 -7.83
N SER A 186 -9.46 -3.31 -6.56
CA SER A 186 -9.43 -2.28 -5.52
C SER A 186 -8.32 -1.26 -5.74
N LEU A 187 -7.14 -1.68 -6.22
CA LEU A 187 -6.07 -0.76 -6.63
C LEU A 187 -6.51 0.12 -7.80
N ALA A 188 -7.11 -0.47 -8.85
CA ALA A 188 -7.60 0.28 -10.00
C ALA A 188 -8.71 1.27 -9.63
N SER A 189 -9.56 0.92 -8.66
CA SER A 189 -10.66 1.77 -8.19
C SER A 189 -10.21 3.05 -7.46
N LEU A 190 -8.95 3.15 -7.05
CA LEU A 190 -8.40 4.39 -6.48
C LEU A 190 -8.52 5.58 -7.43
N LEU A 191 -8.73 5.35 -8.75
CA LEU A 191 -9.11 6.37 -9.71
C LEU A 191 -10.31 7.22 -9.24
N PHE A 192 -11.27 6.61 -8.56
CA PHE A 192 -12.47 7.31 -8.09
C PHE A 192 -12.15 8.37 -7.03
N TYR A 193 -11.00 8.30 -6.36
CA TYR A 193 -10.56 9.34 -5.43
C TYR A 193 -10.42 10.72 -6.09
N PHE A 194 -10.11 10.77 -7.39
CA PHE A 194 -10.00 12.02 -8.16
C PHE A 194 -11.35 12.62 -8.57
N ILE A 195 -12.42 11.83 -8.47
CA ILE A 195 -13.80 12.25 -8.78
C ILE A 195 -14.55 12.54 -7.48
N GLU A 196 -14.35 11.69 -6.47
CA GLU A 196 -14.93 11.77 -5.14
C GLU A 196 -13.82 11.60 -4.10
N PRO A 197 -13.32 12.69 -3.49
CA PRO A 197 -12.23 12.63 -2.50
C PRO A 197 -12.55 11.80 -1.25
N ASN A 198 -13.82 11.49 -0.99
CA ASN A 198 -14.22 10.59 0.11
C ASN A 198 -14.22 9.11 -0.29
N PHE A 199 -13.88 8.77 -1.53
CA PHE A 199 -13.80 7.37 -1.97
C PHE A 199 -12.75 6.64 -1.13
N PRO A 200 -13.12 5.56 -0.41
CA PRO A 200 -12.20 4.91 0.51
C PRO A 200 -11.20 4.02 -0.23
N PRO A 201 -9.92 3.99 0.16
CA PRO A 201 -9.00 2.97 -0.34
C PRO A 201 -9.39 1.60 0.21
N THR A 202 -9.69 0.64 -0.66
CA THR A 202 -10.19 -0.70 -0.26
C THR A 202 -9.17 -1.82 -0.42
N HIS A 203 -8.04 -1.55 -1.07
CA HIS A 203 -7.08 -2.59 -1.48
C HIS A 203 -6.49 -3.38 -0.30
N HIS A 204 -6.23 -2.75 0.85
CA HIS A 204 -5.79 -3.45 2.06
C HIS A 204 -6.85 -4.40 2.61
N ILE A 205 -8.13 -4.03 2.55
CA ILE A 205 -9.27 -4.89 2.95
C ILE A 205 -9.31 -6.13 2.05
N THR A 206 -9.28 -5.91 0.74
CA THR A 206 -9.38 -7.01 -0.24
C THR A 206 -8.14 -7.91 -0.25
N CYS A 207 -6.94 -7.36 0.00
CA CYS A 207 -5.70 -8.13 0.10
C CYS A 207 -5.72 -9.03 1.34
N ILE A 208 -6.09 -8.48 2.50
CA ILE A 208 -6.19 -9.26 3.74
C ILE A 208 -7.33 -10.30 3.68
N ALA A 209 -8.45 -9.98 3.02
CA ALA A 209 -9.49 -10.96 2.73
C ALA A 209 -8.99 -12.10 1.81
N ALA A 210 -8.09 -11.82 0.86
CA ALA A 210 -7.47 -12.84 0.02
C ALA A 210 -6.55 -13.77 0.85
N TYR A 211 -5.71 -13.23 1.72
CA TYR A 211 -4.89 -14.04 2.65
C TYR A 211 -5.76 -14.91 3.56
N ALA A 212 -6.83 -14.35 4.13
CA ALA A 212 -7.78 -15.08 4.96
C ALA A 212 -8.48 -16.22 4.18
N LEU A 213 -8.86 -15.96 2.92
CA LEU A 213 -9.44 -16.97 2.04
C LEU A 213 -8.44 -18.07 1.69
N MET A 214 -7.17 -17.73 1.42
CA MET A 214 -6.12 -18.71 1.14
C MET A 214 -5.86 -19.63 2.34
N ALA A 215 -5.93 -19.07 3.55
CA ALA A 215 -5.72 -19.82 4.79
C ALA A 215 -6.89 -20.74 5.15
N THR A 216 -8.14 -20.36 4.83
CA THR A 216 -9.33 -21.01 5.41
C THR A 216 -10.36 -21.49 4.39
N ASN A 217 -10.27 -21.05 3.15
CA ASN A 217 -11.28 -21.23 2.09
C ASN A 217 -12.72 -20.80 2.51
N ASN A 218 -12.82 -19.87 3.48
CA ASN A 218 -14.08 -19.42 4.08
C ASN A 218 -14.31 -17.91 3.86
N THR A 219 -15.42 -17.56 3.20
CA THR A 219 -15.76 -16.16 2.87
C THR A 219 -16.18 -15.34 4.10
N ILE A 220 -16.74 -15.96 5.12
CA ILE A 220 -17.08 -15.30 6.39
C ILE A 220 -15.81 -14.89 7.12
N VAL A 221 -14.77 -15.74 7.10
CA VAL A 221 -13.46 -15.41 7.66
C VAL A 221 -12.84 -14.22 6.89
N GLY A 222 -13.01 -14.18 5.56
CA GLY A 222 -12.66 -13.01 4.74
C GLY A 222 -13.37 -11.72 5.17
N ALA A 223 -14.65 -11.79 5.56
CA ALA A 223 -15.39 -10.65 6.10
C ALA A 223 -14.80 -10.15 7.43
N VAL A 224 -14.52 -11.07 8.36
CA VAL A 224 -13.94 -10.73 9.66
C VAL A 224 -12.58 -10.05 9.49
N TRP A 225 -11.70 -10.64 8.67
CA TRP A 225 -10.39 -10.06 8.39
C TRP A 225 -10.47 -8.76 7.60
N GLY A 226 -11.46 -8.58 6.74
CA GLY A 226 -11.74 -7.31 6.08
C GLY A 226 -12.11 -6.19 7.06
N ALA A 227 -12.95 -6.49 8.06
CA ALA A 227 -13.29 -5.54 9.13
C ALA A 227 -12.03 -5.15 9.93
N ILE A 228 -11.23 -6.15 10.32
CA ILE A 228 -9.97 -5.93 11.04
C ILE A 228 -9.01 -5.07 10.21
N ALA A 229 -8.86 -5.36 8.91
CA ALA A 229 -8.00 -4.60 8.02
C ALA A 229 -8.39 -3.11 7.94
N ALA A 230 -9.69 -2.82 7.81
CA ALA A 230 -10.20 -1.45 7.77
C ALA A 230 -9.92 -0.69 9.08
N ILE A 231 -10.11 -1.34 10.23
CA ILE A 231 -9.82 -0.76 11.55
C ILE A 231 -8.32 -0.51 11.70
N VAL A 232 -7.49 -1.51 11.38
CA VAL A 232 -6.03 -1.44 11.57
C VAL A 232 -5.42 -0.37 10.68
N MET A 233 -5.84 -0.27 9.41
CA MET A 233 -5.40 0.81 8.53
C MET A 233 -5.75 2.18 9.12
N THR A 234 -6.98 2.36 9.61
CA THR A 234 -7.42 3.61 10.24
C THR A 234 -6.55 3.96 11.45
N LEU A 235 -6.33 3.00 12.36
CA LEU A 235 -5.49 3.19 13.54
C LEU A 235 -4.07 3.60 13.17
N ILE A 236 -3.49 2.95 12.15
CA ILE A 236 -2.15 3.27 11.67
C ILE A 236 -2.12 4.68 11.05
N GLY A 237 -3.11 5.04 10.22
CA GLY A 237 -3.22 6.36 9.62
C GLY A 237 -3.26 7.47 10.69
N ASP A 238 -4.12 7.29 11.68
CA ASP A 238 -4.32 8.23 12.79
C ASP A 238 -3.06 8.33 13.68
N ALA A 239 -2.36 7.20 13.89
CA ALA A 239 -1.20 7.13 14.78
C ALA A 239 0.13 7.56 14.14
N ILE A 240 0.40 7.21 12.88
CA ILE A 240 1.73 7.37 12.28
C ILE A 240 1.76 8.16 10.96
N ASN A 241 0.62 8.68 10.48
CA ASN A 241 0.55 9.51 9.26
C ASN A 241 -0.22 10.82 9.40
N THR A 242 -0.63 11.18 10.61
CA THR A 242 -1.27 12.48 10.87
C THR A 242 -0.24 13.44 11.45
N ASP A 243 -0.10 14.63 10.86
CA ASP A 243 0.88 15.68 11.25
C ASP A 243 2.34 15.17 11.26
N VAL A 244 2.76 14.60 10.12
CA VAL A 244 4.07 13.95 9.97
C VAL A 244 4.95 14.59 8.90
N SER A 245 6.25 14.32 9.00
CA SER A 245 7.25 14.85 8.07
C SER A 245 7.38 14.04 6.77
N THR A 246 7.06 12.75 6.78
CA THR A 246 7.13 11.84 5.61
C THR A 246 5.96 10.84 5.63
N HIS A 247 5.69 10.13 4.55
CA HIS A 247 4.63 9.10 4.49
C HIS A 247 5.14 7.72 4.96
N ILE A 248 4.38 7.04 5.83
CA ILE A 248 4.52 5.59 6.11
C ILE A 248 3.21 4.92 5.79
N ASP A 249 3.13 4.23 4.65
CA ASP A 249 1.83 3.89 4.08
C ASP A 249 0.90 3.08 5.03
N PRO A 250 -0.26 3.64 5.46
CA PRO A 250 -1.17 2.93 6.34
C PRO A 250 -1.74 1.63 5.73
N PRO A 251 -2.18 1.60 4.45
CA PRO A 251 -2.62 0.36 3.81
C PRO A 251 -1.53 -0.72 3.78
N ALA A 252 -0.31 -0.41 3.34
CA ALA A 252 0.79 -1.38 3.32
C ALA A 252 1.15 -1.85 4.73
N THR A 253 1.13 -0.96 5.72
CA THR A 253 1.36 -1.34 7.12
C THR A 253 0.29 -2.30 7.63
N ALA A 254 -0.98 -2.07 7.31
CA ALA A 254 -2.07 -2.99 7.66
C ALA A 254 -1.89 -4.35 6.96
N ILE A 255 -1.53 -4.38 5.68
CA ILE A 255 -1.30 -5.62 4.93
C ILE A 255 -0.11 -6.40 5.52
N GLY A 256 1.02 -5.74 5.74
CA GLY A 256 2.24 -6.36 6.26
C GLY A 256 2.03 -6.95 7.65
N VAL A 257 1.41 -6.20 8.56
CA VAL A 257 1.12 -6.69 9.92
C VAL A 257 0.10 -7.83 9.89
N LEU A 258 -1.03 -7.66 9.21
CA LEU A 258 -2.11 -8.64 9.28
C LEU A 258 -1.82 -9.92 8.50
N SER A 259 -1.02 -9.87 7.42
CA SER A 259 -0.55 -11.08 6.75
C SER A 259 0.31 -11.95 7.67
N VAL A 260 1.18 -11.33 8.49
CA VAL A 260 1.96 -12.04 9.52
C VAL A 260 1.04 -12.63 10.60
N VAL A 261 0.04 -11.89 11.08
CA VAL A 261 -0.90 -12.38 12.10
C VAL A 261 -1.72 -13.56 11.55
N ILE A 262 -2.24 -13.48 10.33
CA ILE A 262 -2.94 -14.59 9.66
C ILE A 262 -2.02 -15.81 9.56
N TRP A 263 -0.77 -15.61 9.11
CA TRP A 263 0.20 -16.70 9.02
C TRP A 263 0.38 -17.40 10.37
N ILE A 264 0.62 -16.65 11.44
CA ILE A 264 0.80 -17.21 12.79
C ILE A 264 -0.46 -17.98 13.23
N ILE A 265 -1.65 -17.40 13.08
CA ILE A 265 -2.88 -18.01 13.56
C ILE A 265 -3.20 -19.32 12.81
N TYR A 266 -3.14 -19.31 11.48
CA TYR A 266 -3.69 -20.43 10.66
C TYR A 266 -2.66 -21.42 10.14
N TYR A 267 -1.36 -21.12 10.25
CA TYR A 267 -0.30 -22.02 9.77
C TYR A 267 0.67 -22.45 10.87
N ILE A 268 0.61 -21.84 12.06
CA ILE A 268 1.46 -22.20 13.21
C ILE A 268 0.61 -22.69 14.39
N ILE A 269 -0.50 -22.02 14.70
CA ILE A 269 -1.31 -22.33 15.89
C ILE A 269 -2.42 -23.34 15.61
N LEU A 270 -3.22 -23.10 14.56
CA LEU A 270 -4.36 -23.94 14.15
C LEU A 270 -3.93 -24.97 13.08
#